data_AF-A0A928C221-F1
#
_entry.id   AF-A0A928C221-F1
#
_cell.length_a   1.000
_cell.length_b   1.000
_cell.length_c   1.000
_cell.angle_alpha   90.00
_cell.angle_beta   90.00
_cell.angle_gamma   90.00
#
_symmetry.space_group_name_H-M   'P 1'
#
loop_
_entity.id
_entity.type
_entity.pdbx_description
1 polymer ?
#
loop_
_entity_poly.entity_id
_entity_poly.type
_entity_poly.pdbx_seq_one_letter_code
_entity_poly.pdbx_strand_id
1 'polypeptide(L)'
;MRFNKPLSAWIHFAAWSLLLILFLAWVGNFWWLLLLPLIFDMYITRFIPWGWWKSKKESNPAYYKFWSWVDAIVWCLIAVGLINNYIFQNYRIPSSSLEKTLLTGDFLLVSKVAYGPRNPMTPLSFPLVQHTLPVLNCKSYIEHPQLKYKRLKGFGKVQRNDIVVFNFPTGDTVCTKMQNPDYYTLCHIYGRERVWNDKATFGDIVYRPVDRRENYVKRCVALPGDTLQIVNNDVYVNGAKQSDIEGLQLNYFIQTNGAHFNEKILSEMGIALADVMLLNAQFADMTRLLDTLRFEQNNSFPLYRIPLTQSNYEKMKQMPAVLNITPEPAFFAGETFPLGNSAWTRDNYGPLWIPAKGATVNINNENIALYELIIRNYEGNKLDITENGIFINGEKADTYTFKMDYYWMMGDNRHNSADSRFWGFVPEDHIVGRPVFVWLSLDQEKSLFGGKIRFNRFFKNAMR
;
A
#
# COMPACT_ATOMS: atom_id res chain seq x y z
N MET A 1 -10.07 -55.32 1.49
CA MET A 1 -10.00 -54.59 0.21
C MET A 1 -9.67 -53.10 0.33
N ARG A 2 -10.14 -52.33 1.34
CA ARG A 2 -9.90 -50.87 1.41
C ARG A 2 -8.42 -50.45 1.41
N PHE A 3 -7.55 -51.20 2.10
CA PHE A 3 -6.10 -50.94 2.12
C PHE A 3 -5.33 -51.60 0.96
N ASN A 4 -5.98 -52.46 0.16
CA ASN A 4 -5.38 -53.09 -1.01
C ASN A 4 -5.45 -52.13 -2.20
N LYS A 5 -4.63 -51.08 -2.15
CA LYS A 5 -4.51 -50.04 -3.19
C LYS A 5 -3.25 -50.25 -4.02
N PRO A 6 -3.25 -49.86 -5.30
CA PRO A 6 -2.04 -49.92 -6.12
C PRO A 6 -0.93 -49.07 -5.51
N LEU A 7 0.32 -49.45 -5.76
CA LEU A 7 1.51 -48.73 -5.28
C LEU A 7 1.45 -47.23 -5.60
N SER A 8 0.90 -46.86 -6.76
CA SER A 8 0.71 -45.47 -7.16
C SER A 8 -0.10 -44.67 -6.12
N ALA A 9 -1.14 -45.24 -5.51
CA ALA A 9 -1.94 -44.53 -4.50
C ALA A 9 -1.12 -44.22 -3.23
N TRP A 10 -0.27 -45.15 -2.81
CA TRP A 10 0.65 -44.96 -1.69
C TRP A 10 1.73 -43.91 -1.99
N ILE A 11 2.26 -43.91 -3.22
CA ILE A 11 3.22 -42.89 -3.67
C ILE A 11 2.57 -41.50 -3.64
N HIS A 12 1.35 -41.34 -4.17
CA HIS A 12 0.65 -40.05 -4.12
C HIS A 12 0.38 -39.60 -2.68
N PHE A 13 -0.11 -40.50 -1.82
CA PHE A 13 -0.30 -40.21 -0.40
C PHE A 13 0.98 -39.74 0.27
N ALA A 14 2.10 -40.45 0.08
CA ALA A 14 3.38 -40.11 0.66
C ALA A 14 3.89 -38.75 0.14
N ALA A 15 3.78 -38.50 -1.16
CA ALA A 15 4.18 -37.24 -1.78
C ALA A 15 3.38 -36.04 -1.24
N TRP A 16 2.05 -36.14 -1.21
CA TRP A 16 1.19 -35.06 -0.69
C TRP A 16 1.35 -34.85 0.82
N SER A 17 1.55 -35.93 1.58
CA SER A 17 1.84 -35.84 3.02
C SER A 17 3.18 -35.16 3.27
N LEU A 18 4.23 -35.51 2.50
CA LEU A 18 5.54 -34.88 2.60
C LEU A 18 5.45 -33.38 2.26
N LEU A 19 4.76 -33.02 1.17
CA LEU A 19 4.54 -31.62 0.80
C LEU A 19 3.81 -30.84 1.90
N LEU A 20 2.74 -31.41 2.48
CA LEU A 20 2.05 -30.80 3.61
C LEU A 20 2.98 -30.63 4.80
N ILE A 21 3.71 -31.68 5.22
CA ILE A 21 4.61 -31.63 6.37
C ILE A 21 5.70 -30.57 6.17
N LEU A 22 6.32 -30.49 4.98
CA LEU A 22 7.31 -29.47 4.65
C LEU A 22 6.71 -28.06 4.72
N PHE A 23 5.49 -27.88 4.18
CA PHE A 23 4.78 -26.61 4.27
C PHE A 23 4.45 -26.23 5.72
N LEU A 24 4.00 -27.19 6.55
CA LEU A 24 3.69 -26.95 7.97
C LEU A 24 4.94 -26.69 8.80
N ALA A 25 6.06 -27.33 8.49
CA ALA A 25 7.34 -27.03 9.10
C ALA A 25 7.77 -25.59 8.80
N TRP A 26 7.53 -25.10 7.59
CA TRP A 26 7.81 -23.71 7.21
C TRP A 26 6.85 -22.69 7.86
N VAL A 27 5.55 -22.96 7.84
CA VAL A 27 4.53 -22.09 8.45
C VAL A 27 4.60 -22.13 9.98
N GLY A 28 5.04 -23.24 10.55
CA GLY A 28 5.06 -23.50 11.99
C GLY A 28 3.66 -23.50 12.60
N ASN A 29 2.66 -23.99 11.87
CA ASN A 29 1.29 -24.20 12.36
C ASN A 29 0.90 -25.68 12.18
N PHE A 30 1.05 -26.46 13.25
CA PHE A 30 0.87 -27.92 13.19
C PHE A 30 -0.59 -28.36 13.31
N TRP A 31 -1.56 -27.45 13.55
CA TRP A 31 -2.99 -27.80 13.54
C TRP A 31 -3.46 -28.37 12.21
N TRP A 32 -2.78 -28.00 11.11
CA TRP A 32 -3.09 -28.49 9.78
C TRP A 32 -2.64 -29.94 9.56
N LEU A 33 -1.94 -30.57 10.51
CA LEU A 33 -1.71 -32.02 10.49
C LEU A 33 -3.02 -32.82 10.54
N LEU A 34 -4.11 -32.19 11.01
CA LEU A 34 -5.47 -32.75 10.93
C LEU A 34 -5.94 -32.98 9.48
N LEU A 35 -5.25 -32.42 8.48
CA LEU A 35 -5.49 -32.71 7.06
C LEU A 35 -4.86 -34.04 6.62
N LEU A 36 -3.87 -34.59 7.34
CA LEU A 36 -3.23 -35.86 6.96
C LEU A 36 -4.21 -37.04 6.92
N PRO A 37 -5.13 -37.22 7.90
CA PRO A 37 -6.19 -38.22 7.78
C PRO A 37 -7.07 -38.03 6.54
N LEU A 38 -7.34 -36.79 6.12
CA LEU A 38 -8.11 -36.51 4.91
C LEU A 38 -7.33 -36.88 3.65
N ILE A 39 -6.03 -36.58 3.58
CA ILE A 39 -5.15 -36.99 2.48
C ILE A 39 -5.04 -38.52 2.44
N PHE A 40 -4.88 -39.18 3.59
CA PHE A 40 -4.89 -40.63 3.70
C PHE A 40 -6.21 -41.22 3.19
N ASP A 41 -7.34 -40.62 3.57
CA ASP A 41 -8.64 -41.08 3.10
C ASP A 41 -8.84 -40.86 1.59
N MET A 42 -8.37 -39.73 1.07
CA MET A 42 -8.45 -39.38 -0.34
C MET A 42 -7.72 -40.36 -1.24
N TYR A 43 -6.66 -41.04 -0.77
CA TYR A 43 -5.90 -42.00 -1.58
C TYR A 43 -6.10 -43.46 -1.16
N ILE A 44 -6.19 -43.73 0.14
CA ILE A 44 -6.15 -45.08 0.73
C ILE A 44 -7.53 -45.56 1.14
N THR A 45 -8.11 -45.03 2.23
CA THR A 45 -9.32 -45.63 2.83
C THR A 45 -10.60 -45.37 2.05
N ARG A 46 -10.72 -44.22 1.35
CA ARG A 46 -11.89 -43.82 0.56
C ARG A 46 -13.21 -43.97 1.33
N PHE A 47 -13.19 -43.67 2.63
CA PHE A 47 -14.34 -43.63 3.51
C PHE A 47 -15.29 -42.51 3.10
N ILE A 48 -14.74 -41.32 2.84
CA ILE A 48 -15.46 -40.24 2.19
C ILE A 48 -15.57 -40.59 0.70
N PRO A 49 -16.76 -40.54 0.09
CA PRO A 49 -16.94 -40.84 -1.32
C PRO A 49 -16.47 -39.66 -2.17
N TRP A 50 -15.16 -39.40 -2.19
CA TRP A 50 -14.53 -38.36 -3.00
C TRP A 50 -14.93 -38.50 -4.47
N GLY A 51 -15.54 -37.47 -5.05
CA GLY A 51 -16.03 -37.54 -6.43
C GLY A 51 -17.31 -38.33 -6.61
N TRP A 52 -18.14 -38.49 -5.58
CA TRP A 52 -19.44 -39.19 -5.64
C TRP A 52 -20.34 -38.75 -6.81
N TRP A 53 -20.28 -37.48 -7.22
CA TRP A 53 -21.02 -36.98 -8.38
C TRP A 53 -20.59 -37.61 -9.71
N LYS A 54 -19.38 -38.17 -9.80
CA LYS A 54 -18.85 -38.82 -11.02
C LYS A 54 -19.65 -40.05 -11.41
N SER A 55 -20.30 -40.74 -10.45
CA SER A 55 -21.14 -41.91 -10.75
C SER A 55 -22.44 -41.54 -11.50
N LYS A 56 -22.85 -40.27 -11.46
CA LYS A 56 -24.05 -39.76 -12.13
C LYS A 56 -23.77 -39.24 -13.54
N LYS A 57 -22.56 -39.44 -14.08
CA LYS A 57 -22.15 -38.93 -15.40
C LYS A 57 -23.11 -39.32 -16.53
N GLU A 58 -23.52 -40.59 -16.57
CA GLU A 58 -24.40 -41.12 -17.61
C GLU A 58 -25.89 -40.95 -17.25
N SER A 59 -26.25 -41.13 -15.98
CA SER A 59 -27.65 -41.09 -15.53
C SER A 59 -28.22 -39.68 -15.31
N ASN A 60 -27.39 -38.70 -14.97
CA ASN A 60 -27.79 -37.30 -14.88
C ASN A 60 -26.62 -36.37 -15.29
N PRO A 61 -26.46 -36.12 -16.59
CA PRO A 61 -25.34 -35.32 -17.10
C PRO A 61 -25.31 -33.88 -16.58
N ALA A 62 -26.47 -33.26 -16.33
CA ALA A 62 -26.55 -31.89 -15.81
C ALA A 62 -26.01 -31.81 -14.38
N TYR A 63 -26.42 -32.75 -13.53
CA TYR A 63 -25.93 -32.88 -12.16
C TYR A 63 -24.41 -33.11 -12.10
N TYR A 64 -23.91 -34.03 -12.93
CA TYR A 64 -22.48 -34.28 -13.06
C TYR A 64 -21.71 -33.03 -13.47
N LYS A 65 -22.19 -32.30 -14.48
CA LYS A 65 -21.56 -31.05 -14.95
C LYS A 65 -21.53 -29.99 -13.85
N PHE A 66 -22.65 -29.78 -13.14
CA PHE A 66 -22.73 -28.82 -12.05
C PHE A 66 -21.68 -29.10 -10.95
N TRP A 67 -21.67 -30.32 -10.41
CA TRP A 67 -20.73 -30.68 -9.34
C TRP A 67 -19.27 -30.74 -9.81
N SER A 68 -19.02 -31.06 -11.08
CA SER A 68 -17.67 -30.99 -11.64
C SER A 68 -17.14 -29.57 -11.69
N TRP A 69 -18.00 -28.59 -12.02
CA TRP A 69 -17.66 -27.17 -11.93
C TRP A 69 -17.46 -26.72 -10.48
N VAL A 70 -18.32 -27.14 -9.56
CA VAL A 70 -18.17 -26.84 -8.12
C VAL A 70 -16.83 -27.35 -7.59
N ASP A 71 -16.48 -28.61 -7.87
CA ASP A 71 -15.20 -29.21 -7.46
C ASP A 71 -14.00 -28.44 -8.03
N ALA A 72 -14.04 -28.12 -9.33
CA ALA A 72 -12.97 -27.34 -9.98
C ALA A 72 -12.80 -25.95 -9.35
N ILE A 73 -13.91 -25.25 -9.06
CA ILE A 73 -13.88 -23.93 -8.42
C ILE A 73 -13.32 -24.02 -7.00
N VAL A 74 -13.76 -25.00 -6.20
CA VAL A 74 -13.28 -25.18 -4.83
C VAL A 74 -11.77 -25.41 -4.80
N TRP A 75 -11.25 -26.34 -5.60
CA TRP A 75 -9.81 -26.60 -5.67
C TRP A 75 -9.03 -25.39 -6.19
N CYS A 76 -9.56 -24.68 -7.18
CA CYS A 76 -8.96 -23.45 -7.70
C CYS A 76 -8.87 -22.38 -6.60
N LEU A 77 -9.95 -22.14 -5.84
CA LEU A 77 -9.98 -21.16 -4.76
C LEU A 77 -9.01 -21.52 -3.62
N ILE A 78 -8.89 -22.80 -3.27
CA ILE A 78 -7.91 -23.26 -2.26
C ILE A 78 -6.49 -23.01 -2.77
N ALA A 79 -6.17 -23.44 -3.98
CA ALA A 79 -4.83 -23.29 -4.55
C ALA A 79 -4.45 -21.81 -4.72
N VAL A 80 -5.32 -21.01 -5.34
CA VAL A 80 -5.11 -19.57 -5.51
C VAL A 80 -5.06 -18.86 -4.15
N GLY A 81 -5.87 -19.27 -3.18
CA GLY A 81 -5.81 -18.75 -1.81
C GLY A 81 -4.45 -18.98 -1.15
N LEU A 82 -3.90 -20.19 -1.25
CA LEU A 82 -2.57 -20.50 -0.73
C LEU A 82 -1.47 -19.72 -1.46
N ILE A 83 -1.52 -19.67 -2.80
CA ILE A 83 -0.57 -18.91 -3.62
C ILE A 83 -0.62 -17.43 -3.26
N ASN A 84 -1.81 -16.83 -3.20
CA ASN A 84 -2.00 -15.43 -2.86
C ASN A 84 -1.59 -15.12 -1.44
N ASN A 85 -1.81 -16.00 -0.49
CA ASN A 85 -1.44 -15.75 0.91
C ASN A 85 0.07 -15.85 1.12
N TYR A 86 0.75 -16.82 0.48
CA TYR A 86 2.13 -17.17 0.85
C TYR A 86 3.18 -16.90 -0.23
N ILE A 87 2.83 -16.90 -1.51
CA ILE A 87 3.80 -16.89 -2.61
C ILE A 87 3.84 -15.54 -3.32
N PHE A 88 2.79 -15.21 -4.08
CA PHE A 88 2.69 -13.98 -4.84
C PHE A 88 1.24 -13.54 -4.99
N GLN A 89 1.02 -12.24 -5.23
CA GLN A 89 -0.30 -11.70 -5.51
C GLN A 89 -0.21 -10.56 -6.53
N ASN A 90 -1.27 -10.39 -7.32
CA ASN A 90 -1.35 -9.33 -8.31
C ASN A 90 -1.92 -8.05 -7.70
N TYR A 91 -1.30 -6.91 -8.03
CA TYR A 91 -1.75 -5.58 -7.61
C TYR A 91 -1.82 -4.64 -8.80
N ARG A 92 -2.78 -3.71 -8.80
CA ARG A 92 -2.89 -2.64 -9.80
C ARG A 92 -2.39 -1.34 -9.19
N ILE A 93 -1.63 -0.54 -9.95
CA ILE A 93 -1.25 0.83 -9.56
C ILE A 93 -2.39 1.79 -9.89
N PRO A 94 -3.03 2.42 -8.87
CA PRO A 94 -4.18 3.29 -9.10
C PRO A 94 -3.80 4.78 -9.24
N SER A 95 -2.58 5.17 -8.84
CA SER A 95 -2.16 6.57 -8.69
C SER A 95 -0.74 6.82 -9.20
N SER A 96 -0.44 8.06 -9.59
CA SER A 96 0.85 8.55 -10.11
C SER A 96 1.94 8.78 -9.05
N SER A 97 1.78 8.31 -7.81
CA SER A 97 2.78 8.49 -6.73
C SER A 97 4.16 7.88 -7.00
N LEU A 98 4.23 6.87 -7.89
CA LEU A 98 5.48 6.23 -8.34
C LEU A 98 5.70 6.44 -9.84
N GLU A 99 5.07 7.47 -10.41
CA GLU A 99 5.14 7.77 -11.84
C GLU A 99 6.60 7.83 -12.33
N LYS A 100 6.82 7.48 -13.61
CA LYS A 100 8.12 7.12 -14.22
C LYS A 100 8.68 5.76 -13.83
N THR A 101 8.68 5.40 -12.54
CA THR A 101 9.08 4.07 -12.06
C THR A 101 8.00 3.05 -12.42
N LEU A 102 6.82 3.20 -11.82
CA LEU A 102 5.61 2.41 -12.03
C LEU A 102 4.45 3.34 -12.41
N LEU A 103 3.84 3.10 -13.57
CA LEU A 103 2.83 4.00 -14.11
C LEU A 103 1.44 3.62 -13.62
N THR A 104 0.55 4.60 -13.51
CA THR A 104 -0.88 4.39 -13.29
C THR A 104 -1.43 3.40 -14.30
N GLY A 105 -2.07 2.32 -13.85
CA GLY A 105 -2.59 1.23 -14.71
C GLY A 105 -1.62 0.07 -14.97
N ASP A 106 -0.42 0.08 -14.39
CA ASP A 106 0.43 -1.11 -14.31
C ASP A 106 -0.19 -2.16 -13.37
N PHE A 107 -0.06 -3.42 -13.75
CA PHE A 107 -0.37 -4.60 -12.96
C PHE A 107 0.93 -5.30 -12.58
N LEU A 108 1.17 -5.38 -11.28
CA LEU A 108 2.40 -5.90 -10.69
C LEU A 108 2.20 -7.33 -10.23
N LEU A 109 3.19 -8.18 -10.49
CA LEU A 109 3.36 -9.43 -9.75
C LEU A 109 4.18 -9.12 -8.49
N VAL A 110 3.60 -9.31 -7.31
CA VAL A 110 4.26 -9.01 -6.03
C VAL A 110 4.64 -10.30 -5.34
N SER A 111 5.93 -10.49 -5.06
CA SER A 111 6.47 -11.62 -4.32
C SER A 111 6.34 -11.38 -2.82
N LYS A 112 5.58 -12.25 -2.14
CA LYS A 112 5.46 -12.25 -0.67
C LYS A 112 6.63 -12.98 -0.01
N VAL A 113 7.18 -13.98 -0.69
CA VAL A 113 8.37 -14.72 -0.22
C VAL A 113 9.64 -13.88 -0.19
N ALA A 114 9.70 -12.75 -0.93
CA ALA A 114 10.84 -11.84 -0.92
C ALA A 114 11.18 -11.34 0.49
N TYR A 115 10.17 -10.94 1.28
CA TYR A 115 10.33 -10.46 2.65
C TYR A 115 9.80 -11.45 3.70
N GLY A 116 9.33 -12.61 3.24
CA GLY A 116 8.64 -13.60 4.07
C GLY A 116 7.15 -13.27 4.17
N PRO A 117 6.25 -14.18 3.76
CA PRO A 117 4.83 -13.92 3.89
C PRO A 117 4.42 -13.88 5.36
N ARG A 118 3.42 -13.08 5.66
CA ARG A 118 2.75 -13.09 6.96
C ARG A 118 1.65 -14.14 6.96
N ASN A 119 1.44 -14.81 8.09
CA ASN A 119 0.22 -15.58 8.28
C ASN A 119 -1.00 -14.66 8.17
N PRO A 120 -2.10 -15.10 7.54
CA PRO A 120 -3.34 -14.34 7.52
C PRO A 120 -3.78 -14.02 8.96
N MET A 121 -3.96 -12.74 9.27
CA MET A 121 -4.46 -12.29 10.57
C MET A 121 -5.98 -12.47 10.64
N THR A 122 -6.64 -12.32 9.49
CA THR A 122 -8.07 -12.57 9.30
C THR A 122 -8.27 -13.87 8.51
N PRO A 123 -8.27 -15.05 9.16
CA PRO A 123 -8.37 -16.34 8.48
C PRO A 123 -9.75 -16.59 7.85
N LEU A 124 -10.80 -15.99 8.40
CA LEU A 124 -12.17 -16.12 7.90
C LEU A 124 -12.52 -14.92 7.01
N SER A 125 -12.18 -15.05 5.73
CA SER A 125 -12.49 -14.05 4.71
C SER A 125 -12.94 -14.69 3.41
N PHE A 126 -13.79 -13.98 2.68
CA PHE A 126 -14.13 -14.35 1.32
C PHE A 126 -12.89 -14.30 0.42
N PRO A 127 -12.62 -15.35 -0.35
CA PRO A 127 -11.41 -15.42 -1.17
C PRO A 127 -11.42 -14.34 -2.24
N LEU A 128 -10.23 -13.85 -2.60
CA LEU A 128 -9.99 -12.88 -3.68
C LEU A 128 -10.61 -11.49 -3.48
N VAL A 129 -11.17 -11.19 -2.31
CA VAL A 129 -11.77 -9.89 -1.98
C VAL A 129 -11.05 -9.25 -0.80
N GLN A 130 -10.67 -7.98 -0.93
CA GLN A 130 -9.87 -7.26 0.07
C GLN A 130 -10.67 -7.00 1.36
N HIS A 131 -11.60 -6.04 1.35
CA HIS A 131 -12.35 -5.63 2.55
C HIS A 131 -13.87 -5.60 2.40
N THR A 132 -14.39 -5.45 1.18
CA THR A 132 -15.84 -5.29 0.92
C THR A 132 -16.28 -6.26 -0.16
N LEU A 133 -17.35 -7.01 0.09
CA LEU A 133 -17.95 -7.89 -0.91
C LEU A 133 -18.50 -7.07 -2.10
N PRO A 134 -18.21 -7.49 -3.34
CA PRO A 134 -18.86 -6.89 -4.50
C PRO A 134 -20.37 -7.09 -4.39
N VAL A 135 -21.15 -6.13 -4.89
CA VAL A 135 -22.63 -6.11 -4.89
C VAL A 135 -23.27 -5.85 -3.51
N LEU A 136 -22.94 -6.62 -2.48
CA LEU A 136 -23.59 -6.50 -1.15
C LEU A 136 -23.10 -5.31 -0.32
N ASN A 137 -21.96 -4.73 -0.69
CA ASN A 137 -21.33 -3.59 0.00
C ASN A 137 -21.13 -3.79 1.52
N CYS A 138 -20.97 -5.04 1.95
CA CYS A 138 -20.70 -5.42 3.34
C CYS A 138 -19.27 -5.99 3.48
N LYS A 139 -18.79 -6.18 4.71
CA LYS A 139 -17.44 -6.68 4.99
C LYS A 139 -17.20 -8.03 4.31
N SER A 140 -16.05 -8.21 3.67
CA SER A 140 -15.64 -9.49 3.06
C SER A 140 -15.02 -10.47 4.06
N TYR A 141 -15.09 -10.18 5.35
CA TYR A 141 -14.47 -10.98 6.40
C TYR A 141 -15.28 -10.90 7.69
N ILE A 142 -15.03 -11.89 8.56
CA ILE A 142 -15.57 -11.92 9.91
C ILE A 142 -14.49 -11.36 10.84
N GLU A 143 -14.89 -10.52 11.80
CA GLU A 143 -13.95 -9.86 12.71
C GLU A 143 -13.25 -10.85 13.64
N HIS A 144 -13.94 -11.90 14.09
CA HIS A 144 -13.38 -12.91 14.97
C HIS A 144 -13.44 -14.32 14.37
N PRO A 145 -12.40 -15.14 14.57
CA PRO A 145 -11.17 -14.86 15.32
C PRO A 145 -10.13 -14.04 14.52
N GLN A 146 -9.34 -13.21 15.22
CA GLN A 146 -8.11 -12.61 14.68
C GLN A 146 -6.89 -13.39 15.19
N LEU A 147 -5.93 -13.65 14.30
CA LEU A 147 -4.65 -14.26 14.64
C LEU A 147 -3.60 -13.18 14.87
N LYS A 148 -2.73 -13.39 15.86
CA LYS A 148 -1.59 -12.49 16.11
C LYS A 148 -0.65 -12.50 14.90
N TYR A 149 -0.02 -11.35 14.65
CA TYR A 149 1.01 -11.21 13.64
C TYR A 149 2.10 -12.27 13.80
N LYS A 150 2.40 -12.96 12.70
CA LYS A 150 3.55 -13.86 12.55
C LYS A 150 4.05 -13.77 11.12
N ARG A 151 5.29 -13.34 10.95
CA ARG A 151 6.00 -13.38 9.67
C ARG A 151 6.78 -14.67 9.53
N LEU A 152 6.63 -15.34 8.39
CA LEU A 152 7.36 -16.55 8.06
C LEU A 152 8.73 -16.23 7.48
N LYS A 153 9.63 -17.21 7.48
CA LYS A 153 10.96 -17.06 6.89
C LYS A 153 10.84 -16.86 5.37
N GLY A 154 11.29 -15.71 4.88
CA GLY A 154 11.43 -15.41 3.44
C GLY A 154 12.85 -15.56 2.92
N PHE A 155 13.08 -15.04 1.72
CA PHE A 155 14.40 -15.01 1.07
C PHE A 155 15.25 -13.78 1.44
N GLY A 156 14.68 -12.79 2.13
CA GLY A 156 15.37 -11.57 2.50
C GLY A 156 14.56 -10.68 3.44
N LYS A 157 15.04 -9.45 3.59
CA LYS A 157 14.39 -8.37 4.35
C LYS A 157 14.21 -7.16 3.44
N VAL A 158 13.36 -6.23 3.84
CA VAL A 158 13.21 -4.93 3.16
C VAL A 158 14.56 -4.22 3.14
N GLN A 159 14.95 -3.71 1.98
CA GLN A 159 16.17 -2.93 1.80
C GLN A 159 15.84 -1.48 1.42
N ARG A 160 16.80 -0.58 1.67
CA ARG A 160 16.71 0.80 1.21
C ARG A 160 16.58 0.83 -0.33
N ASN A 161 15.74 1.73 -0.80
CA ASN A 161 15.33 1.91 -2.20
C ASN A 161 14.51 0.77 -2.82
N ASP A 162 14.15 -0.29 -2.09
CA ASP A 162 13.19 -1.25 -2.62
C ASP A 162 11.82 -0.58 -2.85
N ILE A 163 11.13 -0.96 -3.92
CA ILE A 163 9.70 -0.71 -4.03
C ILE A 163 8.97 -1.76 -3.19
N VAL A 164 8.05 -1.32 -2.33
CA VAL A 164 7.37 -2.18 -1.35
C VAL A 164 5.87 -2.02 -1.48
N VAL A 165 5.16 -3.14 -1.49
CA VAL A 165 3.71 -3.18 -1.27
C VAL A 165 3.45 -3.40 0.21
N PHE A 166 2.60 -2.56 0.79
CA PHE A 166 2.24 -2.61 2.20
C PHE A 166 0.79 -2.18 2.40
N ASN A 167 0.21 -2.57 3.54
CA ASN A 167 -1.10 -2.07 3.94
C ASN A 167 -1.02 -0.65 4.47
N PHE A 168 -2.05 0.16 4.20
CA PHE A 168 -2.10 1.55 4.64
C PHE A 168 -2.10 1.64 6.19
N PRO A 169 -1.10 2.30 6.83
CA PRO A 169 -0.98 2.29 8.29
C PRO A 169 -2.17 2.88 9.02
N THR A 170 -2.65 4.05 8.60
CA THR A 170 -3.80 4.73 9.22
C THR A 170 -5.15 4.34 8.61
N GLY A 171 -5.20 3.25 7.85
CA GLY A 171 -6.44 2.67 7.30
C GLY A 171 -7.18 1.75 8.26
N ASP A 172 -6.87 1.81 9.56
CA ASP A 172 -7.46 0.96 10.61
C ASP A 172 -8.86 1.42 11.01
N THR A 173 -9.11 2.72 10.94
CA THR A 173 -10.40 3.38 11.14
C THR A 173 -10.73 4.20 9.91
N VAL A 174 -11.92 4.03 9.35
CA VAL A 174 -12.28 4.63 8.05
C VAL A 174 -13.68 5.23 8.11
N CYS A 175 -13.81 6.47 7.62
CA CYS A 175 -15.10 7.12 7.38
C CYS A 175 -15.60 6.74 5.98
N THR A 176 -16.72 6.03 5.86
CA THR A 176 -17.11 5.38 4.59
C THR A 176 -17.39 6.34 3.43
N LYS A 177 -17.77 7.60 3.71
CA LYS A 177 -18.00 8.62 2.67
C LYS A 177 -16.78 9.51 2.39
N MET A 178 -15.79 9.55 3.29
CA MET A 178 -14.61 10.40 3.17
C MET A 178 -13.38 9.64 3.68
N GLN A 179 -12.69 8.94 2.77
CA GLN A 179 -11.53 8.12 3.12
C GLN A 179 -10.19 8.82 2.88
N ASN A 180 -10.21 9.99 2.22
CA ASN A 180 -9.05 10.84 2.00
C ASN A 180 -9.44 12.30 2.32
N PRO A 181 -8.77 12.98 3.27
CA PRO A 181 -7.67 12.48 4.10
C PRO A 181 -8.11 11.37 5.08
N ASP A 182 -7.16 10.74 5.75
CA ASP A 182 -7.43 9.62 6.67
C ASP A 182 -8.18 10.07 7.93
N TYR A 183 -8.70 9.09 8.69
CA TYR A 183 -9.54 9.34 9.87
C TYR A 183 -8.87 10.24 10.93
N TYR A 184 -7.56 10.10 11.17
CA TYR A 184 -6.87 10.89 12.20
C TYR A 184 -6.76 12.34 11.76
N THR A 185 -6.41 12.56 10.50
CA THR A 185 -6.41 13.89 9.88
C THR A 185 -7.80 14.52 9.89
N LEU A 186 -8.86 13.76 9.60
CA LEU A 186 -10.24 14.26 9.70
C LEU A 186 -10.60 14.66 11.13
N CYS A 187 -10.23 13.85 12.13
CA CYS A 187 -10.46 14.18 13.53
C CYS A 187 -9.69 15.42 13.97
N HIS A 188 -8.47 15.61 13.45
CA HIS A 188 -7.66 16.80 13.70
C HIS A 188 -8.30 18.06 13.11
N ILE A 189 -8.76 18.01 11.86
CA ILE A 189 -9.35 19.17 11.16
C ILE A 189 -10.75 19.52 11.70
N TYR A 190 -11.61 18.53 11.89
CA TYR A 190 -13.04 18.75 12.16
C TYR A 190 -13.45 18.51 13.61
N GLY A 191 -12.57 17.93 14.43
CA GLY A 191 -12.88 17.43 15.76
C GLY A 191 -13.54 16.06 15.71
N ARG A 192 -13.11 15.15 16.61
CA ARG A 192 -13.60 13.77 16.68
C ARG A 192 -15.12 13.69 16.84
N GLU A 193 -15.71 14.54 17.68
CA GLU A 193 -17.16 14.53 17.92
C GLU A 193 -17.95 14.75 16.63
N ARG A 194 -17.56 15.75 15.82
CA ARG A 194 -18.20 16.01 14.54
C ARG A 194 -18.03 14.86 13.57
N VAL A 195 -16.82 14.30 13.45
CA VAL A 195 -16.54 13.15 12.58
C VAL A 195 -17.45 11.95 12.91
N TRP A 196 -17.72 11.72 14.19
CA TRP A 196 -18.57 10.62 14.66
C TRP A 196 -20.07 10.88 14.52
N ASN A 197 -20.50 12.12 14.70
CA ASN A 197 -21.93 12.48 14.73
C ASN A 197 -22.48 12.87 13.35
N ASP A 198 -21.67 13.47 12.48
CA ASP A 198 -22.08 13.91 11.13
C ASP A 198 -21.94 12.78 10.09
N LYS A 199 -22.84 11.79 10.18
CA LYS A 199 -22.92 10.67 9.23
C LYS A 199 -23.32 11.11 7.81
N ALA A 200 -23.93 12.30 7.67
CA ALA A 200 -24.28 12.83 6.36
C ALA A 200 -23.00 13.12 5.56
N THR A 201 -22.01 13.76 6.21
CA THR A 201 -20.72 14.11 5.62
C THR A 201 -19.74 12.93 5.62
N PHE A 202 -19.50 12.29 6.77
CA PHE A 202 -18.39 11.32 6.93
C PHE A 202 -18.81 9.87 6.71
N GLY A 203 -20.12 9.58 6.80
CA GLY A 203 -20.65 8.22 6.71
C GLY A 203 -20.50 7.46 8.02
N ASP A 204 -20.44 6.13 7.92
CA ASP A 204 -20.21 5.28 9.08
C ASP A 204 -18.71 5.11 9.35
N ILE A 205 -18.36 4.92 10.61
CA ILE A 205 -17.01 4.60 11.05
C ILE A 205 -16.86 3.08 11.06
N VAL A 206 -15.93 2.58 10.26
CA VAL A 206 -15.64 1.15 10.16
C VAL A 206 -14.19 0.86 10.49
N TYR A 207 -13.97 -0.28 11.14
CA TYR A 207 -12.64 -0.76 11.51
C TYR A 207 -12.15 -1.83 10.54
N ARG A 208 -10.85 -1.86 10.28
CA ARG A 208 -10.21 -2.84 9.40
C ARG A 208 -8.95 -3.44 10.02
N PRO A 209 -8.86 -4.78 10.12
CA PRO A 209 -7.61 -5.43 10.50
C PRO A 209 -6.53 -5.17 9.45
N VAL A 210 -5.26 -5.24 9.85
CA VAL A 210 -4.11 -4.85 9.03
C VAL A 210 -4.14 -5.50 7.65
N ASP A 211 -4.47 -6.78 7.56
CA ASP A 211 -4.51 -7.52 6.30
C ASP A 211 -5.72 -7.24 5.40
N ARG A 212 -6.63 -6.37 5.83
CA ARG A 212 -7.80 -5.91 5.10
C ARG A 212 -7.79 -4.41 4.80
N ARG A 213 -6.74 -3.68 5.17
CA ARG A 213 -6.59 -2.28 4.78
C ARG A 213 -6.22 -2.17 3.30
N GLU A 214 -6.36 -0.98 2.73
CA GLU A 214 -5.88 -0.63 1.40
C GLU A 214 -4.41 -0.98 1.24
N ASN A 215 -4.00 -1.28 0.01
CA ASN A 215 -2.60 -1.54 -0.30
C ASN A 215 -2.00 -0.32 -0.99
N TYR A 216 -0.82 0.07 -0.54
CA TYR A 216 -0.03 1.13 -1.12
C TYR A 216 1.28 0.55 -1.66
N VAL A 217 1.80 1.20 -2.69
CA VAL A 217 3.11 0.89 -3.27
C VAL A 217 3.94 2.16 -3.21
N LYS A 218 5.11 2.08 -2.57
CA LYS A 218 6.04 3.20 -2.36
C LYS A 218 7.48 2.68 -2.30
N ARG A 219 8.45 3.58 -2.37
CA ARG A 219 9.87 3.29 -2.17
C ARG A 219 10.20 3.33 -0.67
N CYS A 220 10.92 2.33 -0.19
CA CYS A 220 11.49 2.32 1.16
C CYS A 220 12.71 3.24 1.21
N VAL A 221 12.58 4.37 1.89
CA VAL A 221 13.62 5.40 1.99
C VAL A 221 14.50 5.21 3.21
N ALA A 222 13.93 4.85 4.36
CA ALA A 222 14.67 4.63 5.60
C ALA A 222 14.22 3.33 6.28
N LEU A 223 15.20 2.62 6.85
CA LEU A 223 15.06 1.33 7.52
C LEU A 223 14.98 1.51 9.05
N PRO A 224 14.60 0.46 9.80
CA PRO A 224 14.63 0.49 11.26
C PRO A 224 16.02 0.92 11.78
N GLY A 225 16.05 1.92 12.66
CA GLY A 225 17.27 2.46 13.26
C GLY A 225 17.93 3.58 12.45
N ASP A 226 17.50 3.84 11.22
CA ASP A 226 17.98 4.98 10.43
C ASP A 226 17.48 6.31 11.00
N THR A 227 18.18 7.40 10.68
CA THR A 227 17.72 8.78 10.88
C THR A 227 17.47 9.43 9.53
N LEU A 228 16.24 9.88 9.30
CA LEU A 228 15.80 10.57 8.09
C LEU A 228 15.85 12.09 8.28
N GLN A 229 16.28 12.82 7.27
CA GLN A 229 16.10 14.26 7.16
C GLN A 229 15.77 14.64 5.72
N ILE A 230 14.93 15.65 5.52
CA ILE A 230 14.67 16.25 4.21
C ILE A 230 15.06 17.72 4.30
N VAL A 231 15.89 18.18 3.38
CA VAL A 231 16.33 19.57 3.28
C VAL A 231 16.14 20.02 1.84
N ASN A 232 15.26 21.00 1.60
CA ASN A 232 14.95 21.52 0.27
C ASN A 232 14.63 20.41 -0.76
N ASN A 233 13.76 19.47 -0.39
CA ASN A 233 13.39 18.26 -1.17
C ASN A 233 14.45 17.16 -1.27
N ASP A 234 15.71 17.43 -0.91
CA ASP A 234 16.75 16.42 -0.87
C ASP A 234 16.61 15.57 0.39
N VAL A 235 16.64 14.25 0.21
CA VAL A 235 16.54 13.29 1.30
C VAL A 235 17.93 12.91 1.78
N TYR A 236 18.12 12.88 3.09
CA TYR A 236 19.32 12.43 3.78
C TYR A 236 18.94 11.29 4.73
N VAL A 237 19.74 10.23 4.74
CA VAL A 237 19.58 9.11 5.67
C VAL A 237 20.90 8.84 6.36
N ASN A 238 20.91 8.91 7.69
CA ASN A 238 22.11 8.87 8.54
C ASN A 238 23.14 9.94 8.12
N GLY A 239 22.66 11.14 7.78
CA GLY A 239 23.47 12.26 7.32
C GLY A 239 23.97 12.18 5.88
N ALA A 240 23.80 11.04 5.19
CA ALA A 240 24.20 10.88 3.80
C ALA A 240 23.05 11.19 2.84
N LYS A 241 23.29 12.01 1.82
CA LYS A 241 22.30 12.29 0.76
C LYS A 241 21.90 11.00 0.04
N GLN A 242 20.60 10.82 -0.18
CA GLN A 242 20.06 9.70 -0.95
C GLN A 242 20.58 9.78 -2.39
N SER A 243 20.98 8.63 -2.93
CA SER A 243 21.34 8.51 -4.35
C SER A 243 20.19 8.98 -5.24
N ASP A 244 20.53 9.65 -6.35
CA ASP A 244 19.53 10.11 -7.32
C ASP A 244 18.65 8.95 -7.80
N ILE A 245 17.34 9.19 -7.79
CA ILE A 245 16.33 8.25 -8.29
C ILE A 245 15.94 8.71 -9.68
N GLU A 246 16.21 7.87 -10.68
CA GLU A 246 15.81 8.15 -12.05
C GLU A 246 14.29 8.34 -12.13
N GLY A 247 13.86 9.44 -12.76
CA GLY A 247 12.43 9.72 -12.93
C GLY A 247 11.73 10.33 -11.71
N LEU A 248 12.46 10.69 -10.64
CA LEU A 248 11.88 11.45 -9.52
C LEU A 248 11.23 12.75 -10.03
N GLN A 249 10.03 13.05 -9.54
CA GLN A 249 9.27 14.24 -9.93
C GLN A 249 8.96 15.16 -8.75
N LEU A 250 9.01 16.46 -9.03
CA LEU A 250 8.48 17.54 -8.19
C LEU A 250 7.42 18.30 -8.99
N ASN A 251 6.47 18.94 -8.32
CA ASN A 251 5.50 19.81 -8.98
C ASN A 251 6.08 21.19 -9.19
N TYR A 252 5.73 21.79 -10.31
CA TYR A 252 6.09 23.15 -10.66
C TYR A 252 4.86 23.92 -11.10
N PHE A 253 4.78 25.18 -10.69
CA PHE A 253 3.91 26.16 -11.31
C PHE A 253 4.63 26.76 -12.52
N ILE A 254 3.93 26.86 -13.65
CA ILE A 254 4.46 27.33 -14.93
C ILE A 254 3.48 28.33 -15.52
N GLN A 255 3.90 29.58 -15.66
CA GLN A 255 3.14 30.62 -16.34
C GLN A 255 3.65 30.78 -17.78
N THR A 256 2.74 30.78 -18.75
CA THR A 256 3.08 31.01 -20.15
C THR A 256 2.68 32.40 -20.63
N ASN A 257 3.21 32.81 -21.80
CA ASN A 257 2.96 34.13 -22.40
C ASN A 257 1.59 34.29 -23.09
N GLY A 258 0.60 33.46 -22.73
CA GLY A 258 -0.69 33.36 -23.42
C GLY A 258 -0.82 32.11 -24.30
N ALA A 259 0.29 31.48 -24.69
CA ALA A 259 0.26 30.22 -25.42
C ALA A 259 -0.08 29.03 -24.50
N HIS A 260 -0.96 28.14 -24.96
CA HIS A 260 -1.23 26.88 -24.28
C HIS A 260 -0.21 25.81 -24.67
N PHE A 261 0.15 24.94 -23.73
CA PHE A 261 0.96 23.78 -24.05
C PHE A 261 0.21 22.81 -24.97
N ASN A 262 0.90 22.34 -26.00
CA ASN A 262 0.40 21.26 -26.85
C ASN A 262 0.55 19.93 -26.12
N GLU A 263 -0.55 19.22 -25.90
CA GLU A 263 -0.59 17.91 -25.23
C GLU A 263 0.38 16.89 -25.85
N LYS A 264 0.58 16.94 -27.18
CA LYS A 264 1.53 16.06 -27.88
C LYS A 264 2.97 16.28 -27.40
N ILE A 265 3.38 17.54 -27.21
CA ILE A 265 4.73 17.88 -26.72
C ILE A 265 4.90 17.39 -25.28
N LEU A 266 3.90 17.59 -24.43
CA LEU A 266 3.94 17.10 -23.05
C LEU A 266 4.05 15.57 -22.99
N SER A 267 3.30 14.87 -23.85
CA SER A 267 3.37 13.42 -23.98
C SER A 267 4.72 12.93 -24.50
N GLU A 268 5.33 13.63 -25.48
CA GLU A 268 6.68 13.34 -25.99
C GLU A 268 7.77 13.57 -24.93
N MET A 269 7.55 14.50 -24.00
CA MET A 269 8.37 14.67 -22.79
C MET A 269 8.07 13.61 -21.71
N GLY A 270 7.12 12.71 -21.98
CA GLY A 270 6.65 11.66 -21.10
C GLY A 270 5.84 12.16 -19.91
N ILE A 271 5.35 13.40 -19.91
CA ILE A 271 4.53 13.95 -18.82
C ILE A 271 3.14 13.32 -18.92
N ALA A 272 2.64 12.76 -17.82
CA ALA A 272 1.30 12.20 -17.75
C ALA A 272 0.27 13.34 -17.82
N LEU A 273 -0.59 13.32 -18.84
CA LEU A 273 -1.56 14.41 -19.06
C LEU A 273 -2.59 14.48 -17.94
N ALA A 274 -2.98 13.34 -17.37
CA ALA A 274 -3.83 13.27 -16.18
C ALA A 274 -3.27 14.02 -14.95
N ASP A 275 -1.96 14.26 -14.87
CA ASP A 275 -1.33 15.03 -13.78
C ASP A 275 -1.07 16.50 -14.14
N VAL A 276 -1.42 16.94 -15.36
CA VAL A 276 -1.29 18.34 -15.80
C VAL A 276 -2.56 19.10 -15.44
N MET A 277 -2.43 20.14 -14.62
CA MET A 277 -3.55 20.99 -14.22
C MET A 277 -3.40 22.40 -14.79
N LEU A 278 -4.42 22.89 -15.51
CA LEU A 278 -4.53 24.30 -15.93
C LEU A 278 -5.41 25.04 -14.91
N LEU A 279 -4.84 26.03 -14.21
CA LEU A 279 -5.45 26.59 -12.99
C LEU A 279 -6.29 27.86 -13.21
N ASN A 280 -6.25 28.47 -14.40
CA ASN A 280 -6.87 29.78 -14.69
C ASN A 280 -8.36 29.91 -14.27
N ALA A 281 -9.10 28.81 -14.19
CA ALA A 281 -10.52 28.78 -13.83
C ALA A 281 -10.83 28.11 -12.48
N GLN A 282 -9.82 27.64 -11.74
CA GLN A 282 -10.00 26.74 -10.59
C GLN A 282 -9.59 27.37 -9.24
N PHE A 283 -8.81 28.45 -9.25
CA PHE A 283 -8.43 29.17 -8.04
C PHE A 283 -9.33 30.38 -7.82
N ALA A 284 -10.02 30.42 -6.68
CA ALA A 284 -10.92 31.52 -6.30
C ALA A 284 -10.21 32.88 -6.17
N ASP A 285 -8.90 32.87 -5.88
CA ASP A 285 -8.05 34.06 -5.78
C ASP A 285 -6.73 33.86 -6.54
N MET A 286 -6.82 33.94 -7.87
CA MET A 286 -5.66 33.82 -8.78
C MET A 286 -4.61 34.91 -8.51
N THR A 287 -5.05 36.13 -8.18
CA THR A 287 -4.16 37.27 -7.95
C THR A 287 -3.24 37.02 -6.77
N ARG A 288 -3.77 36.53 -5.64
CA ARG A 288 -2.94 36.16 -4.48
C ARG A 288 -1.97 35.03 -4.79
N LEU A 289 -2.39 34.05 -5.59
CA LEU A 289 -1.51 32.96 -6.01
C LEU A 289 -0.33 33.48 -6.82
N LEU A 290 -0.60 34.30 -7.85
CA LEU A 290 0.44 34.88 -8.69
C LEU A 290 1.41 35.76 -7.89
N ASP A 291 0.89 36.57 -6.96
CA ASP A 291 1.71 37.38 -6.04
C ASP A 291 2.63 36.51 -5.19
N THR A 292 2.08 35.45 -4.59
CA THR A 292 2.86 34.51 -3.75
C THR A 292 3.97 33.81 -4.57
N LEU A 293 3.68 33.48 -5.82
CA LEU A 293 4.65 32.87 -6.75
C LEU A 293 5.61 33.89 -7.36
N ARG A 294 5.39 35.20 -7.16
CA ARG A 294 6.10 36.31 -7.81
C ARG A 294 6.03 36.25 -9.34
N PHE A 295 4.88 35.84 -9.86
CA PHE A 295 4.59 35.75 -11.28
C PHE A 295 3.96 37.05 -11.79
N GLU A 296 3.89 37.20 -13.12
CA GLU A 296 3.23 38.34 -13.74
C GLU A 296 1.75 38.37 -13.35
N GLN A 297 1.27 39.55 -12.92
CA GLN A 297 -0.09 39.74 -12.42
C GLN A 297 -1.11 39.87 -13.57
N ASN A 298 -1.11 38.89 -14.47
CA ASN A 298 -2.02 38.81 -15.60
C ASN A 298 -2.77 37.48 -15.60
N ASN A 299 -4.03 37.52 -15.18
CA ASN A 299 -4.88 36.33 -15.06
C ASN A 299 -5.23 35.68 -16.42
N SER A 300 -4.99 36.37 -17.53
CA SER A 300 -5.18 35.82 -18.89
C SER A 300 -4.03 34.90 -19.31
N PHE A 301 -2.89 34.94 -18.62
CA PHE A 301 -1.76 34.05 -18.91
C PHE A 301 -2.00 32.66 -18.32
N PRO A 302 -1.92 31.59 -19.14
CA PRO A 302 -2.09 30.23 -18.65
C PRO A 302 -1.12 29.89 -17.52
N LEU A 303 -1.66 29.40 -16.40
CA LEU A 303 -0.92 28.91 -15.25
C LEU A 303 -1.14 27.42 -15.11
N TYR A 304 -0.07 26.66 -15.27
CA TYR A 304 -0.08 25.21 -15.14
C TYR A 304 0.56 24.78 -13.83
N ARG A 305 0.07 23.67 -13.27
CA ARG A 305 0.76 22.87 -12.24
C ARG A 305 1.11 21.52 -12.86
N ILE A 306 2.39 21.21 -12.98
CA ILE A 306 2.88 20.02 -13.69
C ILE A 306 3.96 19.31 -12.88
N PRO A 307 3.89 17.97 -12.72
CA PRO A 307 5.00 17.19 -12.17
C PRO A 307 6.12 17.04 -13.21
N LEU A 308 7.31 17.54 -12.91
CA LEU A 308 8.47 17.46 -13.79
C LEU A 308 9.61 16.68 -13.13
N THR A 309 10.30 15.88 -13.94
CA THR A 309 11.64 15.40 -13.60
C THR A 309 12.63 16.54 -13.74
N GLN A 310 13.83 16.44 -13.15
CA GLN A 310 14.86 17.46 -13.31
C GLN A 310 15.17 17.75 -14.80
N SER A 311 15.28 16.71 -15.63
CA SER A 311 15.51 16.88 -17.07
C SER A 311 14.36 17.61 -17.78
N ASN A 312 13.10 17.32 -17.41
CA ASN A 312 11.95 18.00 -18.00
C ASN A 312 11.82 19.44 -17.51
N TYR A 313 12.20 19.74 -16.27
CA TYR A 313 12.29 21.11 -15.75
C TYR A 313 13.26 21.96 -16.57
N GLU A 314 14.48 21.46 -16.82
CA GLU A 314 15.47 22.21 -17.63
C GLU A 314 14.98 22.46 -19.06
N LYS A 315 14.32 21.47 -19.68
CA LYS A 315 13.71 21.62 -21.02
C LYS A 315 12.58 22.65 -21.02
N MET A 316 11.66 22.56 -20.05
CA MET A 316 10.51 23.47 -19.92
C MET A 316 10.97 24.92 -19.76
N LYS A 317 12.00 25.15 -18.93
CA LYS A 317 12.57 26.47 -18.67
C LYS A 317 13.12 27.16 -19.93
N GLN A 318 13.50 26.39 -20.95
CA GLN A 318 14.04 26.90 -22.22
C GLN A 318 12.96 27.12 -23.29
N MET A 319 11.70 26.77 -23.04
CA MET A 319 10.64 26.92 -24.03
C MET A 319 10.25 28.40 -24.19
N PRO A 320 10.18 28.95 -25.42
CA PRO A 320 9.85 30.36 -25.64
C PRO A 320 8.48 30.81 -25.09
N ALA A 321 7.56 29.86 -24.89
CA ALA A 321 6.24 30.12 -24.34
C ALA A 321 6.25 30.30 -22.81
N VAL A 322 7.28 29.83 -22.10
CA VAL A 322 7.36 29.86 -20.63
C VAL A 322 7.91 31.20 -20.17
N LEU A 323 7.13 31.95 -19.39
CA LEU A 323 7.55 33.19 -18.76
C LEU A 323 8.21 32.91 -17.40
N ASN A 324 7.50 32.17 -16.55
CA ASN A 324 7.92 31.87 -15.19
C ASN A 324 7.74 30.39 -14.88
N ILE A 325 8.67 29.83 -14.12
CA ILE A 325 8.60 28.45 -13.62
C ILE A 325 9.17 28.40 -12.21
N THR A 326 8.44 27.83 -11.25
CA THR A 326 8.85 27.76 -9.85
C THR A 326 8.35 26.46 -9.22
N PRO A 327 9.16 25.77 -8.38
CA PRO A 327 8.69 24.59 -7.63
C PRO A 327 7.45 24.93 -6.81
N GLU A 328 6.52 23.99 -6.68
CA GLU A 328 5.35 24.14 -5.82
C GLU A 328 5.80 24.38 -4.36
N PRO A 329 5.44 25.53 -3.75
CA PRO A 329 5.78 25.80 -2.37
C PRO A 329 5.21 24.78 -1.38
N ALA A 330 5.93 24.53 -0.28
CA ALA A 330 5.57 23.49 0.67
C ALA A 330 4.20 23.68 1.36
N PHE A 331 3.69 24.91 1.46
CA PHE A 331 2.39 25.19 2.09
C PHE A 331 1.18 24.67 1.28
N PHE A 332 1.38 24.22 0.04
CA PHE A 332 0.34 23.52 -0.75
C PHE A 332 0.17 22.04 -0.36
N ALA A 333 1.08 21.47 0.43
CA ALA A 333 1.10 20.04 0.73
C ALA A 333 0.13 19.61 1.85
N GLY A 334 -0.39 20.56 2.64
CA GLY A 334 -1.09 20.25 3.89
C GLY A 334 -0.13 19.96 5.05
N GLU A 335 -0.69 19.56 6.19
CA GLU A 335 0.09 19.22 7.37
C GLU A 335 0.88 17.93 7.21
N THR A 336 2.06 17.88 7.83
CA THR A 336 2.90 16.68 7.86
C THR A 336 2.72 15.92 9.18
N PHE A 337 3.10 14.65 9.19
CA PHE A 337 3.20 13.87 10.41
C PHE A 337 4.32 14.42 11.31
N PRO A 338 4.15 14.46 12.65
CA PRO A 338 2.88 14.24 13.35
C PRO A 338 1.96 15.46 13.19
N LEU A 339 0.65 15.21 13.16
CA LEU A 339 -0.37 16.27 13.01
C LEU A 339 -0.22 17.33 14.10
N GLY A 340 -0.44 18.59 13.75
CA GLY A 340 -0.21 19.74 14.65
C GLY A 340 1.27 20.15 14.80
N ASN A 341 2.21 19.50 14.13
CA ASN A 341 3.61 19.95 14.09
C ASN A 341 3.79 21.05 13.04
N SER A 342 4.13 22.26 13.48
CA SER A 342 4.42 23.40 12.60
C SER A 342 5.88 23.50 12.16
N ALA A 343 6.79 22.69 12.72
CA ALA A 343 8.22 22.78 12.43
C ALA A 343 8.62 22.10 11.12
N TRP A 344 7.82 21.14 10.64
CA TRP A 344 8.12 20.37 9.45
C TRP A 344 7.15 20.68 8.32
N THR A 345 7.68 20.61 7.10
CA THR A 345 6.94 20.75 5.86
C THR A 345 7.25 19.54 4.97
N ARG A 346 6.48 19.37 3.88
CA ARG A 346 6.71 18.30 2.90
C ARG A 346 8.15 18.29 2.35
N ASP A 347 8.76 19.47 2.26
CA ASP A 347 10.03 19.70 1.55
C ASP A 347 11.21 19.92 2.52
N ASN A 348 10.93 20.15 3.81
CA ASN A 348 11.90 20.31 4.90
C ASN A 348 11.38 19.59 6.15
N TYR A 349 12.01 18.48 6.51
CA TYR A 349 11.45 17.51 7.47
C TYR A 349 12.55 16.86 8.31
N GLY A 350 12.27 16.59 9.58
CA GLY A 350 13.22 15.94 10.48
C GLY A 350 14.31 16.89 11.03
N PRO A 351 15.41 16.33 11.59
CA PRO A 351 15.74 14.91 11.61
C PRO A 351 14.73 14.06 12.39
N LEU A 352 14.45 12.85 11.91
CA LEU A 352 13.53 11.88 12.51
C LEU A 352 14.20 10.51 12.56
N TRP A 353 14.33 9.94 13.76
CA TRP A 353 14.80 8.57 13.94
C TRP A 353 13.68 7.55 13.71
N ILE A 354 13.97 6.48 12.97
CA ILE A 354 13.02 5.44 12.61
C ILE A 354 13.06 4.30 13.65
N PRO A 355 11.93 3.99 14.32
CA PRO A 355 11.91 2.95 15.35
C PRO A 355 12.35 1.56 14.89
N ALA A 356 13.10 0.88 15.74
CA ALA A 356 13.58 -0.47 15.54
C ALA A 356 13.16 -1.40 16.67
N LYS A 357 12.88 -2.66 16.33
CA LYS A 357 12.44 -3.66 17.31
C LYS A 357 13.47 -3.83 18.43
N GLY A 358 13.00 -3.78 19.67
CA GLY A 358 13.82 -3.91 20.87
C GLY A 358 14.58 -2.63 21.27
N ALA A 359 14.59 -1.60 20.43
CA ALA A 359 15.13 -0.30 20.82
C ALA A 359 14.20 0.39 21.81
N THR A 360 14.78 1.21 22.69
CA THR A 360 14.04 1.98 23.71
C THR A 360 14.30 3.47 23.52
N VAL A 361 13.25 4.27 23.64
CA VAL A 361 13.32 5.74 23.59
C VAL A 361 12.70 6.34 24.85
N ASN A 362 13.16 7.52 25.23
CA ASN A 362 12.46 8.34 26.22
C ASN A 362 11.19 8.90 25.59
N ILE A 363 10.09 8.90 26.34
CA ILE A 363 8.82 9.49 25.92
C ILE A 363 8.45 10.63 26.87
N ASN A 364 7.94 11.72 26.29
CA ASN A 364 7.49 12.90 27.02
C ASN A 364 6.42 13.64 26.20
N ASN A 365 5.85 14.69 26.76
CA ASN A 365 4.78 15.44 26.09
C ASN A 365 5.24 16.13 24.79
N GLU A 366 6.54 16.34 24.58
CA GLU A 366 7.09 16.97 23.38
C GLU A 366 7.20 15.98 22.22
N ASN A 367 7.47 14.69 22.49
CA ASN A 367 7.71 13.70 21.45
C ASN A 367 6.64 12.60 21.34
N ILE A 368 5.71 12.51 22.30
CA ILE A 368 4.72 11.42 22.34
C ILE A 368 3.83 11.39 21.08
N ALA A 369 3.59 12.53 20.45
CA ALA A 369 2.85 12.63 19.18
C ALA A 369 3.49 11.81 18.04
N LEU A 370 4.81 11.59 18.09
CA LEU A 370 5.52 10.72 17.12
C LEU A 370 5.22 9.23 17.37
N TYR A 371 4.97 8.83 18.61
CA TYR A 371 4.91 7.43 19.01
C TYR A 371 3.51 6.97 19.41
N GLU A 372 2.53 7.87 19.50
CA GLU A 372 1.16 7.54 19.92
C GLU A 372 0.53 6.42 19.08
N LEU A 373 0.56 6.54 17.75
CA LEU A 373 0.01 5.51 16.86
C LEU A 373 0.75 4.17 16.99
N ILE A 374 2.07 4.22 17.23
CA ILE A 374 2.87 3.03 17.48
C ILE A 374 2.40 2.33 18.74
N ILE A 375 2.33 3.05 19.86
CA ILE A 375 2.03 2.49 21.17
C ILE A 375 0.58 1.98 21.21
N ARG A 376 -0.38 2.77 20.71
CA ARG A 376 -1.81 2.46 20.75
C ARG A 376 -2.22 1.45 19.67
N ASN A 377 -2.07 1.83 18.42
CA ASN A 377 -2.75 1.18 17.30
C ASN A 377 -1.92 0.03 16.72
N TYR A 378 -0.61 0.21 16.62
CA TYR A 378 0.26 -0.78 15.98
C TYR A 378 0.71 -1.86 16.98
N GLU A 379 1.02 -1.49 18.23
CA GLU A 379 1.53 -2.43 19.25
C GLU A 379 0.53 -2.77 20.36
N GLY A 380 -0.70 -2.23 20.25
CA GLY A 380 -1.88 -2.68 20.99
C GLY A 380 -1.87 -2.37 22.49
N ASN A 381 -1.18 -1.31 22.92
CA ASN A 381 -1.18 -0.90 24.31
C ASN A 381 -2.25 0.15 24.59
N LYS A 382 -2.76 0.20 25.82
CA LYS A 382 -3.50 1.37 26.30
C LYS A 382 -2.50 2.49 26.58
N LEU A 383 -2.75 3.68 26.06
CA LEU A 383 -1.97 4.88 26.33
C LEU A 383 -2.89 5.92 26.97
N ASP A 384 -2.47 6.60 28.03
CA ASP A 384 -3.21 7.71 28.62
C ASP A 384 -2.21 8.87 28.81
N ILE A 385 -2.46 10.00 28.14
CA ILE A 385 -1.60 11.20 28.20
C ILE A 385 -2.35 12.22 29.05
N THR A 386 -1.75 12.62 30.18
CA THR A 386 -2.38 13.53 31.16
C THR A 386 -1.38 14.60 31.60
N GLU A 387 -1.87 15.62 32.30
CA GLU A 387 -0.99 16.62 32.95
C GLU A 387 0.00 15.97 33.94
N ASN A 388 -0.36 14.83 34.54
CA ASN A 388 0.45 14.10 35.51
C ASN A 388 1.51 13.16 34.88
N GLY A 389 1.55 13.10 33.54
CA GLY A 389 2.49 12.28 32.77
C GLY A 389 1.81 11.31 31.80
N ILE A 390 2.65 10.46 31.22
CA ILE A 390 2.25 9.43 30.24
C ILE A 390 2.13 8.08 30.94
N PHE A 391 1.04 7.38 30.69
CA PHE A 391 0.76 6.06 31.25
C PHE A 391 0.55 5.04 30.14
N ILE A 392 1.22 3.90 30.24
CA ILE A 392 1.10 2.78 29.30
C ILE A 392 0.56 1.58 30.07
N ASN A 393 -0.59 1.05 29.64
CA ASN A 393 -1.30 -0.05 30.31
C ASN A 393 -1.59 0.24 31.81
N GLY A 394 -1.80 1.52 32.16
CA GLY A 394 -2.10 1.96 33.52
C GLY A 394 -0.88 2.30 34.38
N GLU A 395 0.34 2.03 33.90
CA GLU A 395 1.58 2.33 34.62
C GLU A 395 2.25 3.59 34.06
N LYS A 396 2.77 4.45 34.94
CA LYS A 396 3.51 5.65 34.52
C LYS A 396 4.78 5.22 33.77
N ALA A 397 5.01 5.81 32.60
CA ALA A 397 6.11 5.44 31.73
C ALA A 397 6.84 6.68 31.21
N ASP A 398 8.16 6.70 31.39
CA ASP A 398 9.06 7.71 30.84
C ASP A 398 9.86 7.17 29.64
N THR A 399 9.69 5.89 29.31
CA THR A 399 10.33 5.21 28.19
C THR A 399 9.38 4.26 27.47
N TYR A 400 9.67 3.96 26.20
CA TYR A 400 8.97 2.93 25.43
C TYR A 400 9.95 2.04 24.67
N THR A 401 9.73 0.72 24.72
CA THR A 401 10.47 -0.29 23.95
C THR A 401 9.61 -0.81 22.81
N PHE A 402 10.10 -0.67 21.57
CA PHE A 402 9.35 -1.07 20.38
C PHE A 402 9.29 -2.59 20.20
N LYS A 403 8.12 -3.12 19.87
CA LYS A 403 7.89 -4.56 19.61
C LYS A 403 8.09 -4.93 18.13
N MET A 404 8.13 -3.93 17.25
CA MET A 404 8.20 -4.09 15.80
C MET A 404 9.31 -3.24 15.16
N ASP A 405 9.72 -3.67 13.97
CA ASP A 405 10.52 -2.87 13.05
C ASP A 405 9.62 -1.89 12.29
N TYR A 406 10.09 -0.67 12.04
CA TYR A 406 9.36 0.37 11.32
C TYR A 406 10.13 0.90 10.12
N TYR A 407 9.41 1.38 9.12
CA TYR A 407 9.96 1.81 7.84
C TYR A 407 9.41 3.18 7.44
N TRP A 408 10.21 3.91 6.66
CA TRP A 408 9.78 5.14 6.02
C TRP A 408 9.59 4.94 4.52
N MET A 409 8.37 5.11 4.05
CA MET A 409 7.97 4.89 2.66
C MET A 409 7.63 6.21 1.98
N MET A 410 8.19 6.49 0.81
CA MET A 410 7.92 7.71 0.01
C MET A 410 7.62 7.39 -1.45
N GLY A 411 6.84 8.25 -2.11
CA GLY A 411 6.65 8.19 -3.56
C GLY A 411 7.83 8.78 -4.32
N ASP A 412 7.97 8.39 -5.58
CA ASP A 412 8.97 8.97 -6.50
C ASP A 412 8.43 10.25 -7.14
N ASN A 413 7.10 10.37 -7.26
CA ASN A 413 6.44 11.64 -7.55
C ASN A 413 6.23 12.40 -6.23
N ARG A 414 7.30 13.04 -5.74
CA ARG A 414 7.46 13.53 -4.37
C ARG A 414 6.42 14.58 -3.97
N HIS A 415 5.87 15.34 -4.91
CA HIS A 415 4.83 16.33 -4.61
C HIS A 415 3.41 15.83 -4.86
N ASN A 416 3.22 14.67 -5.53
CA ASN A 416 1.93 14.01 -5.75
C ASN A 416 1.90 12.60 -5.13
N SER A 417 2.29 12.50 -3.87
CA SER A 417 2.34 11.22 -3.15
C SER A 417 1.83 11.36 -1.73
N ALA A 418 0.70 10.71 -1.42
CA ALA A 418 0.34 10.38 -0.05
C ALA A 418 1.28 9.29 0.45
N ASP A 419 2.15 9.65 1.38
CA ASP A 419 3.21 8.79 1.91
C ASP A 419 3.58 9.12 3.37
N SER A 420 4.68 8.56 3.87
CA SER A 420 5.04 8.60 5.31
C SER A 420 5.22 10.01 5.85
N ARG A 421 5.47 11.01 4.99
CA ARG A 421 5.48 12.42 5.41
C ARG A 421 4.15 12.89 5.99
N PHE A 422 3.03 12.21 5.68
CA PHE A 422 1.69 12.59 6.11
C PHE A 422 1.12 11.66 7.18
N TRP A 423 1.38 10.35 7.10
CA TRP A 423 0.83 9.35 8.04
C TRP A 423 1.87 8.72 8.99
N GLY A 424 3.14 9.07 8.86
CA GLY A 424 4.22 8.58 9.70
C GLY A 424 4.69 7.16 9.34
N PHE A 425 5.05 6.39 10.36
CA PHE A 425 5.76 5.12 10.21
C PHE A 425 4.93 3.98 9.60
N VAL A 426 5.59 3.12 8.83
CA VAL A 426 5.02 1.86 8.33
C VAL A 426 5.54 0.69 9.16
N PRO A 427 4.71 0.00 9.96
CA PRO A 427 5.15 -1.12 10.79
C PRO A 427 5.44 -2.40 9.99
N GLU A 428 6.28 -3.28 10.51
CA GLU A 428 6.67 -4.52 9.83
C GLU A 428 5.50 -5.45 9.48
N ASP A 429 4.41 -5.44 10.25
CA ASP A 429 3.24 -6.28 10.01
C ASP A 429 2.36 -5.79 8.84
N HIS A 430 2.58 -4.55 8.38
CA HIS A 430 1.95 -3.97 7.18
C HIS A 430 2.66 -4.38 5.90
N ILE A 431 3.92 -4.82 5.94
CA ILE A 431 4.70 -5.17 4.75
C ILE A 431 4.10 -6.42 4.09
N VAL A 432 3.65 -6.27 2.85
CA VAL A 432 3.03 -7.37 2.08
C VAL A 432 4.07 -8.11 1.24
N GLY A 433 4.89 -7.38 0.48
CA GLY A 433 5.87 -8.00 -0.42
C GLY A 433 6.56 -7.01 -1.36
N ARG A 434 7.39 -7.55 -2.24
CA ARG A 434 8.16 -6.78 -3.22
C ARG A 434 7.60 -6.97 -4.63
N PRO A 435 7.26 -5.91 -5.38
CA PRO A 435 6.99 -6.04 -6.80
C PRO A 435 8.19 -6.63 -7.55
N VAL A 436 7.94 -7.55 -8.47
CA VAL A 436 8.98 -8.23 -9.24
C VAL A 436 9.03 -7.66 -10.65
N PHE A 437 7.89 -7.67 -11.34
CA PHE A 437 7.75 -7.11 -12.67
C PHE A 437 6.31 -6.68 -12.97
N VAL A 438 6.15 -5.85 -14.00
CA VAL A 438 4.86 -5.46 -14.58
C VAL A 438 4.42 -6.54 -15.57
N TRP A 439 3.33 -7.27 -15.32
CA TRP A 439 2.86 -8.33 -16.22
C TRP A 439 1.80 -7.86 -17.21
N LEU A 440 1.11 -6.75 -16.89
CA LEU A 440 0.16 -6.08 -17.76
C LEU A 440 0.23 -4.58 -17.48
N SER A 441 0.04 -3.75 -18.50
CA SER A 441 -0.02 -2.31 -18.33
C SER A 441 -1.07 -1.72 -19.25
N LEU A 442 -2.05 -1.04 -18.64
CA LEU A 442 -3.19 -0.43 -19.33
C LEU A 442 -3.13 1.08 -19.17
N ASP A 443 -3.02 1.80 -20.27
CA ASP A 443 -3.14 3.25 -20.33
C ASP A 443 -4.61 3.62 -20.06
N GLN A 444 -4.85 4.45 -19.04
CA GLN A 444 -6.22 4.81 -18.65
C GLN A 444 -6.80 5.90 -19.57
N GLU A 445 -5.96 6.64 -20.27
CA GLU A 445 -6.37 7.73 -21.17
C GLU A 445 -6.77 7.21 -22.56
N LYS A 446 -6.44 5.96 -22.89
CA LYS A 446 -6.67 5.38 -24.22
C LYS A 446 -7.82 4.37 -24.24
N SER A 447 -8.59 4.42 -25.33
CA SER A 447 -9.60 3.42 -25.64
C SER A 447 -8.94 2.08 -25.99
N LEU A 448 -9.68 0.97 -25.87
CA LEU A 448 -9.16 -0.39 -26.11
C LEU A 448 -8.47 -0.51 -27.48
N PHE A 449 -9.07 0.08 -28.53
CA PHE A 449 -8.54 0.09 -29.89
C PHE A 449 -7.60 1.27 -30.18
N GLY A 450 -7.51 2.25 -29.28
CA GLY A 450 -6.62 3.41 -29.37
C GLY A 450 -5.23 3.19 -28.77
N GLY A 451 -4.81 1.95 -28.55
CA GLY A 451 -3.51 1.63 -27.95
C GLY A 451 -3.52 1.58 -26.42
N LYS A 452 -4.61 1.10 -25.80
CA LYS A 452 -4.73 0.93 -24.34
C LYS A 452 -3.63 0.07 -23.72
N ILE A 453 -3.14 -0.94 -24.43
CA ILE A 453 -2.14 -1.88 -23.90
C ILE A 453 -0.74 -1.31 -24.16
N ARG A 454 0.01 -1.06 -23.08
CA ARG A 454 1.41 -0.60 -23.13
C ARG A 454 2.36 -1.80 -23.19
N PHE A 455 2.48 -2.41 -24.37
CA PHE A 455 3.30 -3.62 -24.57
C PHE A 455 4.77 -3.45 -24.17
N ASN A 456 5.34 -2.26 -24.36
CA ASN A 456 6.71 -1.93 -23.96
C ASN A 456 6.97 -1.99 -22.44
N ARG A 457 5.92 -2.14 -21.62
CA ARG A 457 6.04 -2.28 -20.16
C ARG A 457 5.96 -3.72 -19.68
N PHE A 458 5.64 -4.69 -20.54
CA PHE A 458 5.53 -6.07 -20.12
C PHE A 458 6.90 -6.58 -19.66
N PHE A 459 6.92 -7.25 -18.52
CA PHE A 459 8.11 -7.76 -17.83
C PHE A 459 9.13 -6.68 -17.43
N LYS A 460 8.75 -5.39 -17.43
CA LYS A 460 9.60 -4.33 -16.89
C LYS A 460 9.88 -4.63 -15.41
N ASN A 461 11.15 -4.53 -15.02
CA ASN A 461 11.58 -4.68 -13.64
C ASN A 461 10.83 -3.69 -12.74
N ALA A 462 10.27 -4.17 -11.63
CA ALA A 462 9.53 -3.39 -10.65
C ALA A 462 10.17 -3.39 -9.25
N MET A 463 11.37 -3.97 -9.11
CA MET A 463 12.01 -4.15 -7.79
C MET A 463 12.59 -2.86 -7.22
N ARG A 464 13.06 -1.94 -8.06
CA ARG A 464 13.74 -0.70 -7.68
C ARG A 464 13.38 0.42 -8.63
#